data_AF-A0A817XMS3-F1
#
_entry.id   AF-A0A817XMS3-F1
#
_cell.length_a   1.000
_cell.length_b   1.000
_cell.length_c   1.000
_cell.angle_alpha   90.00
_cell.angle_beta   90.00
_cell.angle_gamma   90.00
#
_symmetry.space_group_name_H-M   'P 1'
#
loop_
_entity.id
_entity.type
_entity.pdbx_description
1 polymer ?
#
loop_
_entity_poly.entity_id
_entity_poly.type
_entity_poly.pdbx_seq_one_letter_code
_entity_poly.pdbx_strand_id
1 'polypeptide(L)'
;MFLAAVKSVLYILKNRERQEWLAHLDRCIRYASGGNNTHHSAVAAHWVPDDKADTCMHCRTSKFSTYNRRHHCRNCGFIVCDGCSKKRFLLPHLDSKPVRVCDSCYTKLNQHNINESRPNQRDRTADSSDSDGDEGTAQYFPVPATFYQNVENF
;
A
#
# COMPACT_ATOMS: atom_id res chain seq x y z
N MET A 1 5.90 -2.05 -32.36
CA MET A 1 4.72 -1.46 -31.71
C MET A 1 4.27 -2.39 -30.60
N PHE A 2 4.65 -2.12 -29.35
CA PHE A 2 4.08 -2.86 -28.22
C PHE A 2 2.78 -2.17 -27.83
N LEU A 3 1.65 -2.77 -28.19
CA LEU A 3 0.36 -2.40 -27.64
C LEU A 3 0.45 -2.64 -26.13
N ALA A 4 0.42 -1.56 -25.34
CA ALA A 4 0.18 -1.70 -23.91
C ALA A 4 -1.21 -2.34 -23.76
N ALA A 5 -1.24 -3.63 -23.42
CA ALA A 5 -2.48 -4.32 -23.17
C ALA A 5 -3.20 -3.61 -22.02
N VAL A 6 -4.36 -3.04 -22.30
CA VAL A 6 -5.27 -2.55 -21.26
C VAL A 6 -5.69 -3.79 -20.46
N LYS A 7 -5.17 -3.93 -19.24
CA LYS A 7 -5.32 -5.15 -18.41
C LYS A 7 -6.74 -5.32 -17.86
N SER A 8 -7.55 -4.26 -17.89
CA SER A 8 -8.94 -4.26 -17.50
C SER A 8 -9.61 -2.95 -17.95
N VAL A 9 -10.87 -3.03 -18.35
CA VAL A 9 -11.70 -1.85 -18.69
C VAL A 9 -12.89 -1.84 -17.73
N LEU A 10 -13.08 -0.73 -17.02
CA LEU A 10 -14.28 -0.49 -16.24
C LEU A 10 -15.30 0.23 -17.12
N TYR A 11 -16.48 -0.37 -17.29
CA TYR A 11 -17.56 0.24 -18.06
C TYR A 11 -18.62 0.80 -17.11
N ILE A 12 -18.89 2.10 -17.22
CA ILE A 12 -19.91 2.81 -16.44
C ILE A 12 -20.89 3.45 -17.43
N LEU A 13 -22.12 2.96 -17.43
CA LEU A 13 -23.16 3.30 -18.41
C LEU A 13 -23.66 4.74 -18.30
N LYS A 14 -23.69 5.31 -17.10
CA LYS A 14 -24.18 6.66 -16.86
C LYS A 14 -23.03 7.66 -16.80
N ASN A 15 -23.10 8.69 -17.64
CA ASN A 15 -22.07 9.72 -17.74
C ASN A 15 -21.79 10.46 -16.40
N ARG A 16 -22.83 10.69 -15.59
CA ARG A 16 -22.67 11.34 -14.28
C ARG A 16 -21.86 10.47 -13.30
N GLU A 17 -22.24 9.20 -13.16
CA GLU A 17 -21.52 8.23 -12.31
C GLU A 17 -20.08 8.08 -12.80
N ARG A 18 -19.87 8.02 -14.12
CA ARG A 18 -18.52 7.97 -14.71
C ARG A 18 -17.66 9.18 -14.32
N GLN A 19 -18.22 10.38 -14.36
CA GLN A 19 -17.49 11.61 -13.98
C GLN A 19 -17.14 11.61 -12.50
N GLU A 20 -18.08 11.23 -11.63
CA GLU A 20 -17.85 11.12 -10.18
C GLU A 20 -16.74 10.11 -9.87
N TRP A 21 -16.77 8.94 -10.52
CA TRP A 21 -15.72 7.92 -10.41
C TRP A 21 -14.36 8.41 -10.91
N LEU A 22 -14.29 9.01 -12.09
CA LEU A 22 -13.02 9.51 -12.65
C LEU A 22 -12.42 10.62 -11.78
N ALA A 23 -13.23 11.52 -11.25
CA ALA A 23 -12.78 12.57 -10.34
C ALA A 23 -12.24 11.99 -9.02
N HIS A 24 -12.88 10.93 -8.51
CA HIS A 24 -12.39 10.24 -7.32
C HIS A 24 -11.06 9.52 -7.60
N LEU A 25 -10.95 8.80 -8.71
CA LEU A 25 -9.71 8.13 -9.12
C LEU A 25 -8.55 9.13 -9.29
N ASP A 26 -8.79 10.27 -9.93
CA ASP A 26 -7.76 11.30 -10.10
C ASP A 26 -7.26 11.85 -8.76
N ARG A 27 -8.17 12.04 -7.80
CA ARG A 27 -7.81 12.44 -6.42
C ARG A 27 -6.91 11.41 -5.75
N CYS A 28 -7.26 10.13 -5.85
CA CYS A 28 -6.46 9.03 -5.30
C CYS A 28 -5.06 8.96 -5.94
N ILE A 29 -4.96 9.17 -7.26
CA ILE A 29 -3.67 9.19 -7.98
C ILE A 29 -2.79 10.35 -7.50
N ARG A 30 -3.36 11.54 -7.35
CA ARG A 30 -2.63 12.72 -6.84
C ARG A 30 -2.12 12.48 -5.43
N TYR A 31 -2.95 11.92 -4.55
CA TYR A 31 -2.56 11.58 -3.18
C TYR A 31 -1.40 10.56 -3.16
N ALA A 32 -1.49 9.51 -3.98
CA ALA A 32 -0.43 8.52 -4.12
C ALA A 32 0.87 9.08 -4.72
N SER A 33 0.79 10.17 -5.48
CA SER A 33 1.95 10.79 -6.16
C SER A 33 2.61 11.91 -5.33
N GLY A 34 1.89 12.52 -4.38
CA GLY A 34 2.35 13.67 -3.59
C GLY A 34 2.91 13.33 -2.19
N GLY A 35 2.79 12.08 -1.73
CA GLY A 35 3.29 11.65 -0.43
C GLY A 35 4.67 11.02 -0.52
N ASN A 36 5.61 11.52 0.29
CA ASN A 36 6.82 10.77 0.63
C ASN A 36 6.44 9.36 1.09
N ASN A 37 7.35 8.41 0.91
CA ASN A 37 7.22 6.96 1.10
C ASN A 37 7.04 6.57 2.59
N THR A 38 6.03 7.15 3.24
CA THR A 38 5.80 7.18 4.68
C THR A 38 4.30 7.09 4.94
N HIS A 39 3.69 5.94 4.68
CA HIS A 39 2.85 5.24 5.67
C HIS A 39 2.34 3.93 5.07
N HIS A 40 2.93 2.84 5.55
CA HIS A 40 2.41 1.49 5.37
C HIS A 40 1.16 1.36 6.26
N SER A 41 0.02 1.02 5.65
CA SER A 41 -1.06 0.18 6.22
C SER A 41 -2.48 0.51 5.74
N ALA A 42 -2.73 1.64 5.05
CA ALA A 42 -4.10 2.00 4.62
C ALA A 42 -4.32 2.01 3.10
N VAL A 43 -3.26 2.14 2.28
CA VAL A 43 -3.36 2.22 0.82
C VAL A 43 -2.54 1.09 0.21
N ALA A 44 -3.07 0.47 -0.85
CA ALA A 44 -2.36 -0.56 -1.60
C ALA A 44 -0.99 -0.03 -2.08
N ALA A 45 0.03 -0.88 -1.99
CA ALA A 45 1.38 -0.51 -2.38
C ALA A 45 1.45 -0.09 -3.87
N HIS A 46 2.28 0.90 -4.17
CA HIS A 46 2.59 1.26 -5.56
C HIS A 46 3.37 0.11 -6.21
N TRP A 47 2.69 -0.71 -7.01
CA TRP A 47 3.27 -1.90 -7.62
C TRP A 47 4.12 -1.56 -8.84
N VAL A 48 5.43 -1.75 -8.73
CA VAL A 48 6.37 -1.42 -9.81
C VAL A 48 6.26 -2.47 -10.94
N PRO A 49 6.05 -2.05 -12.21
CA PRO A 49 6.02 -2.98 -13.34
C PRO A 49 7.36 -3.67 -13.59
N ASP A 50 7.34 -4.93 -14.03
CA ASP A 50 8.54 -5.76 -14.21
C ASP A 50 9.57 -5.17 -15.19
N ASP A 51 9.10 -4.47 -16.22
CA ASP A 51 9.93 -3.80 -17.23
C ASP A 51 10.64 -2.54 -16.70
N LYS A 52 10.24 -2.07 -15.51
CA LYS A 52 10.83 -0.88 -14.86
C LYS A 52 11.96 -1.20 -13.89
N ALA A 53 12.30 -2.47 -13.68
CA ALA A 53 13.46 -2.86 -12.89
C ALA A 53 14.29 -3.97 -13.56
N ASP A 54 15.54 -3.65 -13.85
CA ASP A 54 16.57 -4.57 -14.33
C ASP A 54 17.40 -5.18 -13.18
N THR A 55 17.38 -4.53 -12.02
CA THR A 55 18.15 -4.89 -10.83
C THR A 55 17.29 -4.82 -9.58
N CYS A 56 17.67 -5.60 -8.57
CA CYS A 56 16.98 -5.62 -7.28
C CYS A 56 16.97 -4.23 -6.63
N MET A 57 15.80 -3.70 -6.32
CA MET A 57 15.63 -2.36 -5.76
C MET A 57 16.11 -2.25 -4.29
N HIS A 58 16.45 -3.36 -3.64
CA HIS A 58 17.07 -3.37 -2.31
C HIS A 58 18.59 -3.49 -2.37
N CYS A 59 19.12 -4.61 -2.84
CA CYS A 59 20.57 -4.82 -2.81
C CYS A 59 21.30 -4.07 -3.92
N ARG A 60 20.61 -3.67 -5.00
CA ARG A 60 21.17 -3.01 -6.19
C ARG A 60 22.29 -3.77 -6.91
N THR A 61 22.67 -4.96 -6.42
CA THR A 61 23.73 -5.80 -6.99
C THR A 61 23.18 -6.90 -7.88
N SER A 62 22.04 -7.51 -7.53
CA SER A 62 21.48 -8.64 -8.29
C SER A 62 20.75 -8.13 -9.55
N LYS A 63 21.26 -8.49 -10.73
CA LYS A 63 20.57 -8.27 -12.01
C LYS A 63 19.54 -9.36 -12.28
N PHE A 64 18.35 -8.99 -12.73
CA PHE A 64 17.31 -9.94 -13.08
C PHE A 64 17.58 -10.59 -14.44
N SER A 65 17.27 -11.87 -14.53
CA SER A 65 17.45 -12.69 -15.73
C SER A 65 16.43 -13.83 -15.75
N THR A 66 16.50 -14.71 -16.75
CA THR A 66 15.69 -15.93 -16.80
C THR A 66 15.91 -16.84 -15.58
N TYR A 67 17.12 -16.83 -15.02
CA TYR A 67 17.50 -17.61 -13.84
C TYR A 67 17.31 -16.85 -12.52
N ASN A 68 17.58 -15.54 -12.51
CA ASN A 68 17.31 -14.69 -11.34
C ASN A 68 15.99 -13.94 -11.54
N ARG A 69 14.89 -14.53 -11.07
CA ARG A 69 13.54 -14.02 -11.30
C ARG A 69 13.23 -12.80 -10.44
N ARG A 70 12.32 -11.97 -10.95
CA ARG A 70 11.76 -10.83 -10.22
C ARG A 70 10.76 -11.33 -9.17
N HIS A 71 10.75 -10.66 -8.03
CA HIS A 71 9.71 -10.83 -7.02
C HIS A 71 9.26 -9.47 -6.53
N HIS A 72 7.98 -9.32 -6.22
CA HIS A 72 7.49 -8.10 -5.59
C HIS A 72 7.35 -8.26 -4.09
N CYS A 73 7.70 -7.22 -3.33
CA CYS A 73 7.24 -7.11 -1.96
C CYS A 73 5.76 -6.73 -1.96
N ARG A 74 4.89 -7.51 -1.31
CA ARG A 74 3.46 -7.22 -1.26
C ARG A 74 3.10 -6.01 -0.37
N ASN A 75 4.03 -5.57 0.47
CA ASN A 75 3.84 -4.42 1.36
C ASN A 75 4.31 -3.09 0.75
N CYS A 76 5.42 -3.06 0.01
CA CYS A 76 5.96 -1.82 -0.59
C CYS A 76 5.96 -1.79 -2.12
N GLY A 77 5.62 -2.89 -2.81
CA GLY A 77 5.47 -2.94 -4.27
C GLY A 77 6.79 -2.96 -5.07
N PHE A 78 7.95 -2.85 -4.41
CA PHE A 78 9.25 -2.90 -5.08
C PHE A 78 9.61 -4.29 -5.62
N ILE A 79 10.40 -4.28 -6.69
CA ILE A 79 10.96 -5.48 -7.34
C ILE A 79 12.29 -5.85 -6.67
N VAL A 80 12.36 -7.07 -6.17
CA VAL A 80 13.40 -7.57 -5.28
C VAL A 80 13.82 -8.98 -5.70
N CYS A 81 15.09 -9.34 -5.47
CA CYS A 81 15.56 -10.71 -5.68
C CYS A 81 15.11 -11.64 -4.54
N ASP A 82 15.24 -12.95 -4.74
CA ASP A 82 14.84 -13.93 -3.72
C ASP A 82 15.62 -13.72 -2.41
N GLY A 83 16.92 -13.41 -2.53
CA GLY A 83 17.81 -13.12 -1.40
C GLY A 83 17.33 -11.99 -0.49
N CYS A 84 16.67 -10.97 -1.04
CA CYS A 84 16.15 -9.82 -0.27
C CYS A 84 14.70 -9.98 0.18
N SER A 85 14.08 -11.15 -0.05
CA SER A 85 12.64 -11.34 0.15
C SER A 85 12.25 -12.75 0.55
N LYS A 86 13.09 -13.42 1.35
CA LYS A 86 12.86 -14.82 1.79
C LYS A 86 11.66 -14.97 2.74
N LYS A 87 11.23 -13.88 3.37
CA LYS A 87 10.24 -13.91 4.45
C LYS A 87 8.82 -13.68 3.93
N ARG A 88 7.85 -14.17 4.69
CA ARG A 88 6.42 -13.93 4.47
C ARG A 88 5.80 -13.32 5.72
N PHE A 89 4.81 -12.46 5.54
CA PHE A 89 4.11 -11.77 6.62
C PHE A 89 2.61 -11.74 6.31
N LEU A 90 1.75 -11.86 7.32
CA LEU A 90 0.31 -11.74 7.15
C LEU A 90 -0.06 -10.26 7.04
N LEU A 91 -0.61 -9.85 5.90
CA LEU A 91 -1.12 -8.50 5.66
C LEU A 91 -2.66 -8.57 5.64
N PRO A 92 -3.36 -8.34 6.76
CA PRO A 92 -4.80 -8.60 6.87
C PRO A 92 -5.65 -7.82 5.86
N HIS A 93 -5.18 -6.65 5.44
CA HIS A 93 -5.85 -5.81 4.44
C HIS A 93 -5.68 -6.31 3.00
N LEU A 94 -4.83 -7.32 2.75
CA LEU A 94 -4.51 -7.82 1.42
C LEU A 94 -4.91 -9.27 1.22
N ASP A 95 -4.56 -10.15 2.16
CA ASP A 95 -4.84 -11.58 2.05
C ASP A 95 -4.97 -12.20 3.45
N SER A 96 -5.77 -13.27 3.54
CA SER A 96 -5.90 -14.16 4.69
C SER A 96 -4.64 -15.00 4.98
N LYS A 97 -3.71 -15.09 4.02
CA LYS A 97 -2.48 -15.90 4.13
C LYS A 97 -1.21 -15.05 4.13
N PRO A 98 -0.10 -15.53 4.73
CA PRO A 98 1.18 -14.83 4.67
C PRO A 98 1.70 -14.62 3.24
N VAL A 99 1.94 -13.37 2.88
CA VAL A 99 2.45 -12.94 1.58
C VAL A 99 3.93 -12.58 1.63
N ARG A 100 4.63 -12.71 0.50
CA ARG A 100 6.07 -12.39 0.42
C ARG A 100 6.32 -10.91 0.70
N VAL A 101 7.25 -10.62 1.59
CA VAL A 101 7.71 -9.27 1.89
C VAL A 101 9.23 -9.19 1.79
N CYS A 102 9.77 -8.02 1.48
CA CYS A 102 11.21 -7.82 1.56
C CYS A 102 11.67 -7.79 3.02
N ASP A 103 12.97 -7.98 3.24
CA ASP A 103 13.52 -8.00 4.59
C ASP A 103 13.28 -6.70 5.36
N SER A 104 13.33 -5.54 4.67
CA SER A 104 13.05 -4.24 5.29
C SER A 104 11.59 -4.13 5.77
N CYS A 105 10.62 -4.52 4.95
CA CYS A 105 9.22 -4.52 5.35
C CYS A 105 8.95 -5.52 6.46
N TYR A 106 9.54 -6.73 6.38
CA TYR A 106 9.38 -7.73 7.45
C TYR A 106 9.83 -7.18 8.81
N THR A 107 11.01 -6.56 8.87
CA THR A 107 11.54 -5.99 10.13
C THR A 107 10.62 -4.92 10.69
N LYS A 108 10.14 -4.00 9.85
CA LYS A 108 9.21 -2.93 10.27
C LYS A 108 7.88 -3.50 10.78
N LEU A 109 7.25 -4.39 10.02
CA LEU A 109 5.97 -5.00 10.36
C LEU A 109 6.06 -5.81 11.67
N ASN A 110 7.15 -6.53 11.88
CA ASN A 110 7.36 -7.32 13.09
C ASN A 110 7.58 -6.43 14.33
N GLN A 111 8.23 -5.27 14.19
CA GLN A 111 8.37 -4.29 15.27
C GLN A 111 7.00 -3.73 15.69
N HIS A 112 6.13 -3.40 14.73
CA HIS A 112 4.76 -2.95 15.03
C HIS A 112 3.95 -4.01 15.78
N ASN A 113 4.04 -5.29 15.36
CA ASN A 113 3.32 -6.38 16.01
C ASN A 113 3.77 -6.61 17.48
N ILE A 114 5.08 -6.49 17.76
CA ILE A 114 5.62 -6.57 19.12
C ILE A 114 5.15 -5.39 19.99
N ASN A 115 5.07 -4.19 19.41
CA ASN A 115 4.65 -3.00 20.14
C ASN A 115 3.15 -3.03 20.48
N GLU A 116 2.31 -3.60 19.62
CA GLU A 116 0.87 -3.80 19.88
C GLU A 116 0.58 -4.85 20.97
N SER A 117 1.53 -5.76 21.23
CA SER A 117 1.37 -6.88 22.17
C SER A 117 1.93 -6.60 23.58
N ARG A 118 2.52 -5.41 23.83
CA ARG A 118 2.91 -4.99 25.18
C ARG A 118 1.75 -4.25 25.87
N PRO A 119 1.23 -4.72 27.02
CA PRO A 119 0.23 -3.97 27.78
C PRO A 119 0.87 -2.68 28.30
N ASN A 120 0.31 -1.54 27.88
CA ASN A 120 0.73 -0.20 28.29
C ASN A 120 0.37 0.03 29.77
N GLN A 121 1.24 -0.33 30.71
CA GLN A 121 1.21 0.23 32.06
C GLN A 121 1.87 1.60 32.04
N ARG A 122 1.10 2.63 31.71
CA ARG A 122 1.38 4.02 32.11
C ARG A 122 0.07 4.66 32.52
N ASP A 123 -0.28 4.43 33.78
CA ASP A 123 -1.14 5.31 34.52
C ASP A 123 -0.26 6.07 35.54
N ARG A 124 -0.64 7.33 35.82
CA ARG A 124 -0.08 8.33 36.77
C ARG A 124 0.72 9.51 36.17
N THR A 125 -0.06 10.52 35.76
CA THR A 125 -0.02 11.94 36.18
C THR A 125 1.32 12.70 36.22
N ALA A 126 1.45 13.73 35.38
CA ALA A 126 1.84 15.09 35.79
C ALA A 126 1.55 16.11 34.68
N ASP A 127 0.90 17.19 35.09
CA ASP A 127 0.59 18.44 34.42
C ASP A 127 1.85 19.20 33.96
N SER A 128 1.90 19.63 32.69
CA SER A 128 2.34 20.98 32.28
C SER A 128 2.16 21.17 30.76
N SER A 129 1.54 22.30 30.44
CA SER A 129 1.38 22.93 29.14
C SER A 129 2.67 23.05 28.32
N ASP A 130 2.60 22.74 27.03
CA ASP A 130 3.03 23.65 25.97
C ASP A 130 2.42 23.24 24.62
N SER A 131 1.98 24.26 23.89
CA SER A 131 1.35 24.17 22.57
C SER A 131 2.44 24.18 21.52
N ASP A 132 2.33 23.33 20.49
CA ASP A 132 2.56 23.70 19.10
C ASP A 132 2.14 22.54 18.18
N GLY A 133 1.32 22.88 17.19
CA GLY A 133 0.58 21.93 16.37
C GLY A 133 1.38 21.30 15.23
N ASP A 134 1.01 20.06 14.93
CA ASP A 134 0.89 19.53 13.56
C ASP A 134 -0.01 18.28 13.64
N GLU A 135 -1.32 18.50 13.69
CA GLU A 135 -2.32 17.43 13.68
C GLU A 135 -2.56 16.98 12.24
N GLY A 136 -1.62 16.20 11.70
CA GLY A 136 -1.79 15.45 10.47
C GLY A 136 -2.81 14.31 10.65
N THR A 137 -4.08 14.67 10.86
CA THR A 137 -5.18 13.69 10.87
C THR A 137 -5.23 13.00 9.52
N ALA A 138 -4.90 11.71 9.49
CA ALA A 138 -5.22 10.87 8.34
C ALA A 138 -6.75 10.79 8.26
N GLN A 139 -7.35 11.73 7.54
CA GLN A 139 -8.79 11.77 7.36
C GLN A 139 -9.22 10.51 6.61
N TYR A 140 -9.78 9.56 7.36
CA TYR A 140 -10.66 8.55 6.82
C TYR A 140 -11.81 9.29 6.13
N PHE A 141 -11.76 9.40 4.81
CA PHE A 141 -12.87 9.97 4.04
C PHE A 141 -13.97 8.90 3.97
N PRO A 142 -15.10 9.08 4.68
CA PRO A 142 -16.19 8.12 4.62
C PRO A 142 -16.69 8.04 3.18
N VAL A 143 -16.75 6.82 2.66
CA VAL A 143 -17.39 6.55 1.37
C VAL A 143 -18.86 6.97 1.51
N PRO A 144 -19.42 7.81 0.62
CA PRO A 144 -20.82 8.21 0.71
C PRO A 144 -21.73 6.99 0.79
N ALA A 145 -22.69 6.99 1.72
CA ALA A 145 -23.60 5.86 1.96
C ALA A 145 -24.35 5.40 0.68
N THR A 146 -24.48 6.29 -0.31
CA THR A 146 -25.05 6.03 -1.63
C THR A 146 -24.26 5.01 -2.46
N PHE A 147 -23.02 4.71 -2.10
CA PHE A 147 -22.21 3.68 -2.75
C PHE A 147 -22.69 2.25 -2.45
N TYR A 148 -23.15 2.00 -1.22
CA TYR A 148 -23.63 0.68 -0.78
C TYR A 148 -25.09 0.42 -1.16
N GLN A 149 -25.83 1.43 -1.62
CA GLN A 149 -27.25 1.30 -1.95
C GLN A 149 -27.52 0.75 -3.35
N ASN A 150 -26.49 0.46 -4.15
CA ASN A 150 -26.62 -0.04 -5.51
C ASN A 150 -26.14 -1.50 -5.70
N VAL A 151 -25.94 -2.27 -4.61
CA VAL A 151 -25.43 -3.64 -4.69
C VAL A 151 -26.53 -4.72 -4.57
N GLU A 152 -27.80 -4.35 -4.35
CA GLU A 152 -28.93 -5.31 -4.20
C GLU A 152 -29.94 -5.31 -5.35
N ASN A 153 -29.56 -4.85 -6.56
CA ASN A 153 -30.43 -4.94 -7.74
C ASN A 153 -29.70 -5.44 -9.00
N PHE A 154 -28.97 -6.55 -8.87
CA PHE A 154 -28.59 -7.42 -9.99
C PHE A 154 -28.84 -8.88 -9.62
#